data_AF-A0A2S9YDI9-F1
#
_entry.id   AF-A0A2S9YDI9-F1
#
_cell.length_a   1.000
_cell.length_b   1.000
_cell.length_c   1.000
_cell.angle_alpha   90.00
_cell.angle_beta   90.00
_cell.angle_gamma   90.00
#
_symmetry.space_group_name_H-M   'P 1'
#
loop_
_entity.id
_entity.type
_entity.pdbx_description
1 polymer ?
#
loop_
_entity_poly.entity_id
_entity_poly.type
_entity_poly.pdbx_seq_one_letter_code
_entity_poly.pdbx_strand_id
1 'polypeptide(L)'
;MNAPSKPTIHNRMFSSIGCIAMLALFAGGCDPDELASEVDRSAALDVDVATADASTADNPPLVSPGPDQIDGISPVGFDDERQLWLYDRDGDGFPDLTEALDDTDMLDPNSNPAVDDELDALDPVAAAFPQSNCRKGFQQAGPRLCISKQLRPARRFRRAINNCRRRSSSVCSYEDLTYLYLNSDLDEDYNPRNKWIGNITGDNYVLCGNRRISYDGDPDWVDFEDTCHKNEKHPFWCCHDDDRGKNDEDDYDEEYDD
;
A
#
# COMPACT_ATOMS: atom_id res chain seq x y z
N MET A 1 -48.54 20.14 43.34
CA MET A 1 -47.56 20.14 44.45
C MET A 1 -46.30 20.82 43.92
N ASN A 2 -46.02 22.02 44.42
CA ASN A 2 -44.92 22.88 43.97
C ASN A 2 -43.58 22.44 44.56
N ALA A 3 -42.52 22.68 43.78
CA ALA A 3 -41.12 22.29 43.96
C ALA A 3 -40.42 22.96 45.18
N PRO A 4 -39.14 22.64 45.46
CA PRO A 4 -38.08 23.31 44.72
C PRO A 4 -36.85 22.48 44.32
N SER A 5 -36.28 22.94 43.21
CA SER A 5 -34.94 22.71 42.68
C SER A 5 -33.82 23.01 43.67
N LYS A 6 -32.69 22.31 43.53
CA LYS A 6 -31.40 22.73 44.08
C LYS A 6 -30.54 23.34 42.98
N PRO A 7 -30.13 24.62 43.12
CA PRO A 7 -29.19 25.26 42.22
C PRO A 7 -27.77 25.29 42.81
N THR A 8 -26.79 25.26 41.89
CA THR A 8 -25.47 25.94 41.88
C THR A 8 -24.44 25.72 43.01
N ILE A 9 -23.16 25.61 42.63
CA ILE A 9 -22.11 26.61 42.96
C ILE A 9 -20.87 26.38 42.05
N HIS A 10 -20.47 27.48 41.40
CA HIS A 10 -19.25 27.70 40.63
C HIS A 10 -17.97 27.67 41.48
N ASN A 11 -16.82 27.44 40.83
CA ASN A 11 -15.51 28.13 40.99
C ASN A 11 -14.39 27.18 40.49
N ARG A 12 -13.35 27.56 39.75
CA ARG A 12 -12.67 28.85 39.57
C ARG A 12 -11.83 28.80 38.29
N MET A 13 -11.78 29.93 37.58
CA MET A 13 -10.64 30.31 36.73
C MET A 13 -9.37 30.37 37.57
N PHE A 14 -8.20 30.08 37.00
CA PHE A 14 -6.95 30.80 37.25
C PHE A 14 -5.88 30.43 36.21
N SER A 15 -5.32 31.49 35.60
CA SER A 15 -3.90 31.66 35.26
C SER A 15 -3.24 30.69 34.26
N SER A 16 -2.32 31.09 33.40
CA SER A 16 -1.75 32.41 33.10
C SER A 16 -0.92 32.24 31.83
N ILE A 17 -1.06 33.24 30.97
CA ILE A 17 -0.06 33.79 30.07
C ILE A 17 1.37 33.51 30.57
N GLY A 18 2.15 32.78 29.77
CA GLY A 18 3.59 32.63 29.91
C GLY A 18 4.25 32.93 28.57
N CYS A 19 4.53 34.21 28.31
CA CYS A 19 5.51 34.66 27.33
C CYS A 19 6.91 34.40 27.88
N ILE A 20 7.73 33.59 27.20
CA ILE A 20 9.21 33.64 27.22
C ILE A 20 9.64 33.21 25.81
N ALA A 21 9.99 34.17 24.93
CA ALA A 21 11.35 34.63 24.65
C ALA A 21 12.14 33.57 23.84
N MET A 22 12.30 33.79 22.54
CA MET A 22 13.41 34.51 21.89
C MET A 22 14.59 33.60 21.53
N LEU A 23 14.99 33.73 20.26
CA LEU A 23 16.33 33.55 19.69
C LEU A 23 16.99 32.16 19.75
N ALA A 24 17.12 31.55 18.57
CA ALA A 24 18.44 31.38 17.97
C ALA A 24 18.30 31.37 16.43
N LEU A 25 18.75 32.47 15.82
CA LEU A 25 19.12 32.54 14.41
C LEU A 25 20.37 31.68 14.22
N PHE A 26 20.28 30.61 13.44
CA PHE A 26 21.43 30.07 12.74
C PHE A 26 21.24 30.30 11.25
N ALA A 27 21.66 31.49 10.83
CA ALA A 27 22.12 31.73 9.48
C ALA A 27 23.59 31.27 9.42
N GLY A 28 23.83 30.14 8.76
CA GLY A 28 25.12 29.72 8.22
C GLY A 28 24.76 29.07 6.89
N GLY A 29 24.92 29.76 5.78
CA GLY A 29 26.20 29.88 5.09
C GLY A 29 25.92 29.47 3.66
N CYS A 30 25.56 30.43 2.82
CA CYS A 30 25.56 30.24 1.38
C CYS A 30 27.01 29.97 0.96
N ASP A 31 27.23 28.85 0.26
CA ASP A 31 28.41 28.64 -0.55
C ASP A 31 27.94 28.59 -2.01
N PRO A 32 27.98 29.72 -2.74
CA PRO A 32 27.72 29.72 -4.17
C PRO A 32 29.03 30.08 -4.88
N ASP A 33 29.87 29.09 -5.19
CA ASP A 33 30.87 29.19 -6.26
C ASP A 33 31.60 27.84 -6.44
N GLU A 34 31.03 26.95 -7.25
CA GLU A 34 31.85 26.11 -8.12
C GLU A 34 31.30 26.21 -9.54
N LEU A 35 31.75 27.29 -10.19
CA LEU A 35 31.57 27.57 -11.60
C LEU A 35 32.54 26.71 -12.42
N ALA A 36 31.95 26.02 -13.39
CA ALA A 36 32.52 25.68 -14.69
C ALA A 36 33.62 24.61 -14.74
N SER A 37 33.29 23.47 -15.34
CA SER A 37 33.87 23.04 -16.64
C SER A 37 33.70 21.54 -16.84
N GLU A 38 32.58 21.09 -17.41
CA GLU A 38 32.57 19.95 -18.35
C GLU A 38 31.47 20.19 -19.39
N VAL A 39 31.82 21.04 -20.35
CA VAL A 39 31.32 20.97 -21.73
C VAL A 39 31.87 19.67 -22.34
N ASP A 40 31.10 19.06 -23.25
CA ASP A 40 31.40 17.87 -24.07
C ASP A 40 31.19 16.48 -23.44
N ARG A 41 29.92 16.04 -23.40
CA ARG A 41 29.56 14.62 -23.59
C ARG A 41 28.36 14.39 -24.52
N SER A 42 28.05 15.37 -25.37
CA SER A 42 27.10 15.24 -26.48
C SER A 42 27.84 15.11 -27.81
N ALA A 43 28.76 14.15 -27.89
CA ALA A 43 29.33 13.69 -29.14
C ALA A 43 29.41 12.15 -29.13
N ALA A 44 28.75 11.57 -30.13
CA ALA A 44 28.85 10.18 -30.59
C ALA A 44 28.22 9.09 -29.70
N LEU A 45 26.90 9.09 -29.63
CA LEU A 45 26.15 7.87 -29.94
C LEU A 45 25.49 8.10 -31.31
N ASP A 46 26.34 8.14 -32.35
CA ASP A 46 25.95 7.63 -33.66
C ASP A 46 25.76 6.12 -33.44
N VAL A 47 24.59 5.75 -32.91
CA VAL A 47 24.04 4.44 -33.21
C VAL A 47 23.76 4.54 -34.70
N ASP A 48 24.62 3.89 -35.49
CA ASP A 48 24.26 3.46 -36.82
C ASP A 48 22.84 2.90 -36.71
N VAL A 49 21.87 3.70 -37.17
CA VAL A 49 20.58 3.23 -37.67
C VAL A 49 20.96 2.42 -38.90
N ALA A 50 21.54 1.26 -38.63
CA ALA A 50 21.78 0.20 -39.57
C ALA A 50 20.39 -0.15 -40.05
N THR A 51 20.05 0.41 -41.21
CA THR A 51 18.97 -0.04 -42.07
C THR A 51 17.69 -0.31 -41.29
N ALA A 52 16.86 0.73 -41.17
CA ALA A 52 15.43 0.52 -41.32
C ALA A 52 15.25 -0.26 -42.62
N ASP A 53 15.28 -1.58 -42.48
CA ASP A 53 14.99 -2.53 -43.52
C ASP A 53 13.65 -2.07 -44.07
N ALA A 54 13.60 -1.88 -45.38
CA ALA A 54 12.45 -1.32 -46.05
C ALA A 54 11.21 -2.03 -45.50
N SER A 55 10.36 -1.28 -44.79
CA SER A 55 9.07 -1.75 -44.30
C SER A 55 8.31 -2.22 -45.54
N THR A 56 8.41 -3.52 -45.82
CA THR A 56 7.46 -4.18 -46.70
C THR A 56 6.09 -3.92 -46.06
N ALA A 57 5.09 -3.65 -46.88
CA ALA A 57 3.74 -3.28 -46.44
C ALA A 57 3.09 -4.29 -45.46
N ASP A 58 3.73 -5.44 -45.25
CA ASP A 58 3.29 -6.51 -44.37
C ASP A 58 3.84 -6.43 -42.93
N ASN A 59 4.83 -5.56 -42.62
CA ASN A 59 5.39 -5.41 -41.25
C ASN A 59 5.59 -3.92 -40.90
N PRO A 60 4.55 -3.24 -40.38
CA PRO A 60 4.68 -1.87 -39.88
C PRO A 60 5.59 -1.80 -38.64
N PRO A 61 6.20 -0.64 -38.36
CA PRO A 61 7.05 -0.48 -37.18
C PRO A 61 6.25 -0.65 -35.88
N LEU A 62 6.78 -1.42 -34.93
CA LEU A 62 6.14 -1.72 -33.63
C LEU A 62 6.27 -0.57 -32.61
N VAL A 63 7.18 0.36 -32.87
CA VAL A 63 7.54 1.46 -31.96
C VAL A 63 7.75 2.74 -32.73
N SER A 64 7.48 3.88 -32.10
CA SER A 64 7.77 5.20 -32.66
C SER A 64 8.45 6.10 -31.63
N PRO A 65 9.44 6.92 -32.04
CA PRO A 65 10.03 7.95 -31.19
C PRO A 65 9.11 9.14 -30.92
N GLY A 66 7.96 9.24 -31.61
CA GLY A 66 6.94 10.27 -31.40
C GLY A 66 5.54 9.67 -31.22
N PRO A 67 4.56 10.43 -30.69
CA PRO A 67 3.20 9.95 -30.44
C PRO A 67 2.36 9.83 -31.73
N ASP A 68 3.01 9.69 -32.89
CA ASP A 68 2.35 9.61 -34.18
C ASP A 68 1.54 8.31 -34.27
N GLN A 69 0.44 8.33 -35.03
CA GLN A 69 -0.32 7.11 -35.26
C GLN A 69 0.44 6.19 -36.21
N ILE A 70 0.61 4.93 -35.82
CA ILE A 70 1.05 3.86 -36.71
C ILE A 70 -0.22 3.12 -37.14
N ASP A 71 -0.46 3.01 -38.44
CA ASP A 71 -1.65 2.35 -39.02
C ASP A 71 -3.01 2.84 -38.49
N GLY A 72 -3.09 4.12 -38.12
CA GLY A 72 -4.31 4.74 -37.59
C GLY A 72 -4.62 4.37 -36.13
N ILE A 73 -3.68 3.68 -35.47
CA ILE A 73 -3.77 3.28 -34.07
C ILE A 73 -2.97 4.27 -33.23
N SER A 74 -3.56 4.72 -32.13
CA SER A 74 -2.91 5.58 -31.16
C SER A 74 -2.09 4.73 -30.20
N PRO A 75 -0.94 5.24 -29.69
CA PRO A 75 -0.15 4.47 -28.75
C PRO A 75 -0.91 4.25 -27.44
N VAL A 76 -0.72 3.07 -26.84
CA VAL A 76 -1.33 2.66 -25.56
C VAL A 76 -0.50 3.05 -24.35
N GLY A 77 0.79 3.32 -24.55
CA GLY A 77 1.70 3.69 -23.48
C GLY A 77 3.01 4.30 -23.98
N PHE A 78 3.86 4.70 -23.03
CA PHE A 78 5.20 5.19 -23.29
C PHE A 78 6.18 4.43 -22.39
N ASP A 79 7.18 3.81 -22.99
CA ASP A 79 8.30 3.15 -22.30
C ASP A 79 9.32 4.23 -21.94
N ASP A 80 9.29 4.69 -20.67
CA ASP A 80 10.19 5.73 -20.17
C ASP A 80 11.66 5.33 -20.22
N GLU A 81 11.99 4.04 -20.13
CA GLU A 81 13.37 3.56 -20.16
C GLU A 81 13.95 3.61 -21.59
N ARG A 82 13.13 3.22 -22.57
CA ARG A 82 13.53 3.19 -23.99
C ARG A 82 13.20 4.48 -24.74
N GLN A 83 12.40 5.36 -24.14
CA GLN A 83 11.87 6.58 -24.77
C GLN A 83 11.08 6.27 -26.06
N LEU A 84 10.24 5.22 -26.02
CA LEU A 84 9.46 4.74 -27.16
C LEU A 84 7.96 4.71 -26.84
N TRP A 85 7.14 5.09 -27.81
CA TRP A 85 5.70 4.88 -27.73
C TRP A 85 5.35 3.43 -28.07
N LEU A 86 4.51 2.82 -27.24
CA LEU A 86 4.06 1.44 -27.35
C LEU A 86 2.69 1.38 -28.01
N TYR A 87 2.49 0.38 -28.86
CA TYR A 87 1.24 0.12 -29.58
C TYR A 87 0.73 -1.27 -29.19
N ASP A 88 -0.58 -1.42 -29.28
CA ASP A 88 -1.34 -2.65 -29.07
C ASP A 88 -2.30 -2.69 -30.28
N ARG A 89 -1.95 -3.50 -31.28
CA ARG A 89 -2.62 -3.47 -32.60
C ARG A 89 -3.89 -4.30 -32.65
N ASP A 90 -3.99 -5.36 -31.86
CA ASP A 90 -5.18 -6.20 -31.78
C ASP A 90 -6.14 -5.83 -30.64
N GLY A 91 -5.70 -4.94 -29.75
CA GLY A 91 -6.52 -4.28 -28.74
C GLY A 91 -6.80 -5.15 -27.52
N ASP A 92 -5.93 -6.10 -27.22
CA ASP A 92 -6.10 -7.06 -26.16
C ASP A 92 -5.60 -6.56 -24.78
N GLY A 93 -4.99 -5.37 -24.77
CA GLY A 93 -4.47 -4.70 -23.58
C GLY A 93 -3.02 -5.01 -23.26
N PHE A 94 -2.31 -5.75 -24.10
CA PHE A 94 -0.90 -6.09 -23.93
C PHE A 94 -0.06 -5.49 -25.07
N PRO A 95 1.05 -4.78 -24.79
CA PRO A 95 1.78 -4.09 -25.86
C PRO A 95 2.49 -5.06 -26.82
N ASP A 96 2.33 -4.86 -28.13
CA ASP A 96 2.96 -5.65 -29.21
C ASP A 96 4.47 -5.84 -29.03
N LEU A 97 5.17 -4.81 -28.54
CA LEU A 97 6.62 -4.90 -28.32
C LEU A 97 6.96 -5.99 -27.31
N THR A 98 6.10 -6.20 -26.31
CA THR A 98 6.28 -7.23 -25.28
C THR A 98 6.02 -8.61 -25.87
N GLU A 99 4.96 -8.75 -26.66
CA GLU A 99 4.63 -9.99 -27.38
C GLU A 99 5.73 -10.40 -28.35
N ALA A 100 6.25 -9.44 -29.10
CA ALA A 100 7.39 -9.65 -30.00
C ALA A 100 8.63 -10.16 -29.26
N LEU A 101 8.87 -9.69 -28.03
CA LEU A 101 10.01 -10.08 -27.21
C LEU A 101 9.83 -11.48 -26.59
N ASP A 102 8.58 -11.89 -26.34
CA ASP A 102 8.21 -13.18 -25.78
C ASP A 102 7.89 -14.23 -26.86
N ASP A 103 8.17 -13.94 -28.14
CA ASP A 103 7.90 -14.78 -29.32
C ASP A 103 6.40 -15.15 -29.49
N THR A 104 5.48 -14.27 -29.09
CA THR A 104 4.03 -14.40 -29.29
C THR A 104 3.51 -13.58 -30.49
N ASP A 105 2.31 -13.90 -30.99
CA ASP A 105 1.74 -13.25 -32.18
C ASP A 105 1.08 -11.90 -31.84
N MET A 106 1.74 -10.81 -32.21
CA MET A 106 1.33 -9.42 -31.95
C MET A 106 0.03 -8.96 -32.62
N LEU A 107 -0.62 -9.82 -33.40
CA LEU A 107 -1.85 -9.52 -34.12
C LEU A 107 -2.98 -10.51 -33.79
N ASP A 108 -2.73 -11.48 -32.90
CA ASP A 108 -3.73 -12.41 -32.40
C ASP A 108 -4.10 -12.03 -30.95
N PRO A 109 -5.31 -11.49 -30.71
CA PRO A 109 -5.74 -11.04 -29.39
C PRO A 109 -5.91 -12.18 -28.37
N ASN A 110 -5.64 -13.43 -28.77
CA ASN A 110 -5.60 -14.60 -27.89
C ASN A 110 -4.17 -15.12 -27.64
N SER A 111 -3.15 -14.50 -28.24
CA SER A 111 -1.74 -14.90 -28.13
C SER A 111 -1.00 -14.08 -27.09
N ASN A 112 -1.68 -13.70 -26.01
CA ASN A 112 -1.12 -12.81 -25.02
C ASN A 112 -0.51 -13.58 -23.84
N PRO A 113 0.78 -13.38 -23.54
CA PRO A 113 1.49 -14.12 -22.49
C PRO A 113 1.01 -13.78 -21.08
N ALA A 114 0.25 -12.69 -20.89
CA ALA A 114 -0.42 -12.39 -19.63
C ALA A 114 -1.70 -13.22 -19.40
N VAL A 115 -2.25 -13.83 -20.45
CA VAL A 115 -3.40 -14.74 -20.38
C VAL A 115 -2.87 -16.16 -20.18
N ASP A 116 -2.33 -16.41 -19.00
CA ASP A 116 -1.95 -17.76 -18.60
C ASP A 116 -3.24 -18.55 -18.31
N ASP A 117 -3.70 -19.31 -19.31
CA ASP A 117 -4.81 -20.26 -19.17
C ASP A 117 -4.61 -21.23 -17.98
N GLU A 118 -3.37 -21.43 -17.50
CA GLU A 118 -3.04 -22.25 -16.34
C GLU A 118 -3.39 -21.56 -15.00
N LEU A 119 -3.36 -20.22 -14.94
CA LEU A 119 -3.77 -19.43 -13.77
C LEU A 119 -5.31 -19.35 -13.64
N ASP A 120 -6.03 -19.30 -14.76
CA ASP A 120 -7.50 -19.31 -14.78
C ASP A 120 -8.10 -20.72 -14.57
N ALA A 121 -7.30 -21.78 -14.77
CA ALA A 121 -7.69 -23.17 -14.52
C ALA A 121 -7.45 -23.65 -13.07
N LEU A 122 -6.91 -22.80 -12.19
CA LEU A 122 -6.85 -23.12 -10.77
C LEU A 122 -8.28 -23.08 -10.20
N ASP A 123 -8.84 -24.28 -9.94
CA ASP A 123 -10.07 -24.44 -9.17
C ASP A 123 -10.02 -23.50 -7.95
N PRO A 124 -10.91 -22.49 -7.84
CA PRO A 124 -10.88 -21.51 -6.75
C PRO A 124 -11.05 -22.17 -5.38
N VAL A 125 -11.42 -23.45 -5.33
CA VAL A 125 -11.52 -24.26 -4.11
C VAL A 125 -10.18 -24.89 -3.70
N ALA A 126 -9.26 -25.17 -4.64
CA ALA A 126 -8.00 -25.86 -4.36
C ALA A 126 -6.85 -24.93 -3.93
N ALA A 127 -6.89 -23.66 -4.36
CA ALA A 127 -5.95 -22.61 -3.93
C ALA A 127 -6.53 -21.70 -2.84
N ALA A 128 -7.76 -21.93 -2.39
CA ALA A 128 -8.32 -21.22 -1.25
C ALA A 128 -7.48 -21.56 -0.01
N PHE A 129 -6.82 -20.55 0.58
CA PHE A 129 -6.30 -20.67 1.92
C PHE A 129 -7.41 -21.25 2.81
N PRO A 130 -7.14 -22.30 3.61
CA PRO A 130 -8.15 -22.88 4.49
C PRO A 130 -8.79 -21.75 5.27
N GLN A 131 -10.12 -21.65 5.22
CA GLN A 131 -10.83 -20.56 5.88
C GLN A 131 -10.36 -20.45 7.33
N SER A 132 -9.73 -19.31 7.66
CA SER A 132 -9.15 -19.13 8.97
C SER A 132 -10.22 -19.31 10.04
N ASN A 133 -9.99 -20.19 11.01
CA ASN A 133 -10.91 -20.41 12.12
C ASN A 133 -10.71 -19.31 13.17
N CYS A 134 -11.22 -18.12 12.87
CA CYS A 134 -11.08 -16.98 13.76
C CYS A 134 -11.60 -17.27 15.17
N ARG A 135 -10.78 -16.92 16.16
CA ARG A 135 -11.12 -17.13 17.58
C ARG A 135 -12.37 -16.36 17.98
N LYS A 136 -13.05 -16.83 19.03
CA LYS A 136 -14.26 -16.16 19.55
C LYS A 136 -14.01 -14.66 19.79
N GLY A 137 -14.87 -13.82 19.19
CA GLY A 137 -14.77 -12.36 19.26
C GLY A 137 -13.90 -11.73 18.17
N PHE A 138 -13.47 -12.52 17.20
CA PHE A 138 -12.90 -12.11 15.92
C PHE A 138 -13.80 -12.59 14.78
N GLN A 139 -13.68 -11.95 13.61
CA GLN A 139 -14.26 -12.39 12.35
C GLN A 139 -13.17 -12.42 11.30
N GLN A 140 -13.37 -13.25 10.29
CA GLN A 140 -12.47 -13.37 9.15
C GLN A 140 -12.62 -12.12 8.27
N ALA A 141 -11.49 -11.53 7.89
CA ALA A 141 -11.35 -10.39 7.00
C ALA A 141 -10.41 -10.81 5.86
N GLY A 142 -10.99 -11.30 4.77
CA GLY A 142 -10.25 -11.96 3.71
C GLY A 142 -9.68 -13.33 4.12
N PRO A 143 -8.85 -13.96 3.28
CA PRO A 143 -8.42 -15.34 3.48
C PRO A 143 -7.66 -15.66 4.79
N ARG A 144 -6.76 -14.78 5.26
CA ARG A 144 -5.82 -15.07 6.36
C ARG A 144 -6.02 -14.29 7.66
N LEU A 145 -6.69 -13.15 7.59
CA LEU A 145 -6.70 -12.18 8.69
C LEU A 145 -7.96 -12.34 9.54
N CYS A 146 -7.77 -12.40 10.87
CA CYS A 146 -8.85 -12.36 11.84
C CYS A 146 -8.84 -11.03 12.59
N ILE A 147 -9.89 -10.23 12.40
CA ILE A 147 -10.05 -8.92 13.04
C ILE A 147 -11.13 -8.94 14.13
N SER A 148 -10.93 -8.20 15.20
CA SER A 148 -11.88 -8.18 16.32
C SER A 148 -13.21 -7.54 15.93
N LYS A 149 -14.33 -8.24 16.12
CA LYS A 149 -15.69 -7.77 15.76
C LYS A 149 -16.13 -6.45 16.41
N GLN A 150 -15.46 -6.05 17.49
CA GLN A 150 -15.83 -4.86 18.26
C GLN A 150 -14.64 -3.93 18.36
N LEU A 151 -14.86 -2.67 17.96
CA LEU A 151 -13.92 -1.59 18.20
C LEU A 151 -13.67 -1.43 19.70
N ARG A 152 -12.40 -1.43 20.10
CA ARG A 152 -12.00 -1.30 21.49
C ARG A 152 -11.99 0.18 21.89
N PRO A 153 -12.37 0.50 23.14
CA PRO A 153 -12.46 1.88 23.60
C PRO A 153 -11.09 2.56 23.58
N ALA A 154 -11.10 3.89 23.47
CA ALA A 154 -9.88 4.69 23.34
C ALA A 154 -8.91 4.52 24.52
N ARG A 155 -7.65 4.21 24.22
CA ARG A 155 -6.58 3.98 25.20
C ARG A 155 -5.26 4.52 24.69
N ARG A 156 -4.30 4.74 25.60
CA ARG A 156 -2.90 4.96 25.23
C ARG A 156 -2.34 3.74 24.53
N PHE A 157 -1.42 3.93 23.59
CA PHE A 157 -0.94 2.86 22.73
C PHE A 157 -0.38 1.65 23.52
N ARG A 158 0.45 1.89 24.55
CA ARG A 158 0.95 0.82 25.45
C ARG A 158 -0.17 -0.01 26.10
N ARG A 159 -1.32 0.60 26.39
CA ARG A 159 -2.48 -0.11 26.97
C ARG A 159 -3.29 -0.83 25.89
N ALA A 160 -3.30 -0.34 24.64
CA ALA A 160 -3.91 -1.00 23.50
C ALA A 160 -3.17 -2.30 23.16
N ILE A 161 -1.84 -2.26 23.03
CA ILE A 161 -1.00 -3.47 22.81
C ILE A 161 -1.27 -4.52 23.89
N ASN A 162 -1.22 -4.13 25.17
CA ASN A 162 -1.48 -5.06 26.26
C ASN A 162 -2.91 -5.63 26.26
N ASN A 163 -3.89 -4.91 25.69
CA ASN A 163 -5.25 -5.43 25.54
C ASN A 163 -5.32 -6.52 24.47
N CYS A 164 -4.68 -6.30 23.32
CA CYS A 164 -4.63 -7.27 22.22
C CYS A 164 -3.76 -8.49 22.59
N ARG A 165 -2.59 -8.29 23.21
CA ARG A 165 -1.72 -9.40 23.64
C ARG A 165 -2.40 -10.39 24.59
N ARG A 166 -3.29 -9.92 25.47
CA ARG A 166 -4.09 -10.80 26.35
C ARG A 166 -5.09 -11.69 25.61
N ARG A 167 -5.36 -11.38 24.35
CA ARG A 167 -6.18 -12.16 23.41
C ARG A 167 -5.31 -12.88 22.38
N SER A 168 -4.00 -12.94 22.62
CA SER A 168 -3.01 -13.53 21.71
C SER A 168 -3.07 -12.92 20.31
N SER A 169 -3.25 -11.60 20.23
CA SER A 169 -3.39 -10.82 19.00
C SER A 169 -2.56 -9.52 19.08
N SER A 170 -2.36 -8.84 17.97
CA SER A 170 -1.72 -7.51 17.87
C SER A 170 -2.80 -6.41 17.78
N VAL A 171 -2.39 -5.14 17.90
CA VAL A 171 -3.21 -4.03 17.37
C VAL A 171 -3.10 -4.11 15.85
N CYS A 172 -4.22 -4.04 15.13
CA CYS A 172 -4.22 -4.11 13.67
C CYS A 172 -3.24 -3.10 13.09
N SER A 173 -2.34 -3.55 12.23
CA SER A 173 -1.35 -2.70 11.57
C SER A 173 -1.91 -2.01 10.32
N TYR A 174 -1.08 -1.18 9.70
CA TYR A 174 -1.38 -0.64 8.38
C TYR A 174 -1.59 -1.78 7.39
N GLU A 175 -0.66 -2.73 7.34
CA GLU A 175 -0.69 -3.88 6.43
C GLU A 175 -1.92 -4.78 6.67
N ASP A 176 -2.33 -4.98 7.93
CA ASP A 176 -3.54 -5.72 8.26
C ASP A 176 -4.79 -5.05 7.68
N LEU A 177 -4.90 -3.74 7.83
CA LEU A 177 -6.06 -2.99 7.33
C LEU A 177 -6.03 -2.87 5.81
N THR A 178 -4.88 -2.61 5.20
CA THR A 178 -4.71 -2.65 3.75
C THR A 178 -5.12 -4.00 3.18
N TYR A 179 -4.73 -5.10 3.83
CA TYR A 179 -5.17 -6.43 3.43
C TYR A 179 -6.69 -6.60 3.53
N LEU A 180 -7.30 -6.13 4.62
CA LEU A 180 -8.77 -6.14 4.78
C LEU A 180 -9.45 -5.41 3.63
N TYR A 181 -8.97 -4.22 3.25
CA TYR A 181 -9.53 -3.40 2.18
C TYR A 181 -9.38 -4.02 0.79
N LEU A 182 -8.32 -4.79 0.55
CA LEU A 182 -8.10 -5.45 -0.73
C LEU A 182 -8.83 -6.79 -0.86
N ASN A 183 -9.22 -7.41 0.25
CA ASN A 183 -9.67 -8.82 0.26
C ASN A 183 -11.04 -9.02 0.94
N SER A 184 -11.75 -7.97 1.33
CA SER A 184 -13.08 -8.08 1.92
C SER A 184 -13.91 -6.82 1.85
N ASP A 185 -15.22 -7.00 1.74
CA ASP A 185 -16.24 -5.94 1.75
C ASP A 185 -16.55 -5.43 3.18
N LEU A 186 -15.57 -5.50 4.09
CA LEU A 186 -15.70 -5.05 5.49
C LEU A 186 -15.21 -3.61 5.69
N ASP A 187 -14.82 -2.95 4.62
CA ASP A 187 -14.19 -1.63 4.57
C ASP A 187 -14.91 -0.56 5.43
N GLU A 188 -16.23 -0.45 5.30
CA GLU A 188 -17.06 0.56 6.00
C GLU A 188 -17.02 0.37 7.54
N ASP A 189 -17.00 -0.88 7.99
CA ASP A 189 -17.01 -1.24 9.42
C ASP A 189 -15.65 -0.99 10.11
N TYR A 190 -14.55 -0.95 9.34
CA TYR A 190 -13.17 -0.92 9.86
C TYR A 190 -12.41 0.38 9.58
N ASN A 191 -13.13 1.51 9.58
CA ASN A 191 -12.57 2.84 9.31
C ASN A 191 -11.38 3.29 10.23
N PRO A 192 -10.15 3.43 9.70
CA PRO A 192 -8.94 3.69 10.48
C PRO A 192 -8.92 5.09 11.10
N ARG A 193 -9.78 6.02 10.69
CA ARG A 193 -9.74 7.41 11.14
C ARG A 193 -9.74 7.52 12.67
N ASN A 194 -8.74 8.23 13.18
CA ASN A 194 -8.47 8.44 14.59
C ASN A 194 -8.31 7.13 15.39
N LYS A 195 -7.89 6.02 14.77
CA LYS A 195 -7.61 4.73 15.45
C LYS A 195 -6.11 4.48 15.52
N TRP A 196 -5.69 3.64 16.46
CA TRP A 196 -4.34 3.07 16.38
C TRP A 196 -4.27 2.06 15.25
N ILE A 197 -3.22 2.18 14.42
CA ILE A 197 -2.94 1.27 13.30
C ILE A 197 -1.48 0.79 13.39
N GLY A 198 -1.23 -0.18 14.26
CA GLY A 198 0.07 -0.84 14.31
C GLY A 198 1.19 -0.05 14.99
N ASN A 199 2.35 -0.04 14.34
CA ASN A 199 3.67 -0.03 14.98
C ASN A 199 4.14 1.35 15.48
N ILE A 200 5.15 1.30 16.36
CA ILE A 200 5.89 2.48 16.82
C ILE A 200 6.80 2.93 15.67
N THR A 201 6.62 4.17 15.18
CA THR A 201 7.45 4.77 14.12
C THR A 201 8.63 5.57 14.66
N GLY A 202 8.59 5.93 15.94
CA GLY A 202 9.69 6.59 16.63
C GLY A 202 9.47 6.59 18.14
N ASP A 203 10.42 7.11 18.91
CA ASP A 203 10.43 7.00 20.38
C ASP A 203 9.10 7.34 21.05
N ASN A 204 8.41 8.37 20.56
CA ASN A 204 7.15 8.86 21.12
C ASN A 204 5.96 8.77 20.15
N TYR A 205 6.17 8.26 18.94
CA TYR A 205 5.20 8.31 17.84
C TYR A 205 4.79 6.91 17.39
N VAL A 206 3.54 6.79 16.99
CA VAL A 206 2.88 5.54 16.60
C VAL A 206 1.98 5.83 15.42
N LEU A 207 1.86 4.89 14.50
CA LEU A 207 0.91 4.98 13.41
C LEU A 207 -0.55 5.07 13.94
N CYS A 208 -1.27 6.04 13.43
CA CYS A 208 -2.69 6.26 13.65
C CYS A 208 -3.37 6.60 12.34
N GLY A 209 -4.66 6.29 12.19
CA GLY A 209 -5.35 6.59 10.95
C GLY A 209 -5.73 8.06 10.86
N ASN A 210 -5.44 8.72 9.74
CA ASN A 210 -5.67 10.15 9.53
C ASN A 210 -7.03 10.47 8.89
N ARG A 211 -7.50 9.59 8.02
CA ARG A 211 -8.66 9.80 7.16
C ARG A 211 -9.61 8.62 7.20
N ARG A 212 -10.81 8.86 6.67
CA ARG A 212 -11.78 7.80 6.43
C ARG A 212 -11.46 7.21 5.07
N ILE A 213 -11.31 5.90 4.98
CA ILE A 213 -11.43 5.19 3.71
C ILE A 213 -12.92 4.93 3.53
N SER A 214 -13.44 5.30 2.37
CA SER A 214 -14.88 5.41 2.16
C SER A 214 -15.49 4.32 1.30
N TYR A 215 -14.70 3.58 0.51
CA TYR A 215 -15.24 2.53 -0.36
C TYR A 215 -14.17 1.63 -1.02
N ASP A 216 -14.59 0.49 -1.55
CA ASP A 216 -13.82 -0.34 -2.48
C ASP A 216 -13.31 0.48 -3.67
N GLY A 217 -11.99 0.46 -3.88
CA GLY A 217 -11.34 1.24 -4.94
C GLY A 217 -11.12 2.72 -4.61
N ASP A 218 -11.27 3.14 -3.34
CA ASP A 218 -10.86 4.47 -2.88
C ASP A 218 -9.35 4.65 -3.12
N PRO A 219 -8.91 5.51 -4.05
CA PRO A 219 -7.48 5.66 -4.40
C PRO A 219 -6.63 6.07 -3.20
N ASP A 220 -7.25 6.50 -2.10
CA ASP A 220 -6.59 6.87 -0.86
C ASP A 220 -6.34 5.70 0.09
N TRP A 221 -6.64 4.44 -0.29
CA TRP A 221 -6.26 3.27 0.54
C TRP A 221 -4.75 3.15 0.74
N VAL A 222 -3.95 3.84 -0.06
CA VAL A 222 -2.49 3.86 0.05
C VAL A 222 -1.95 4.87 1.07
N ASP A 223 -2.78 5.80 1.59
CA ASP A 223 -2.32 6.95 2.41
C ASP A 223 -3.26 7.24 3.61
N PHE A 224 -3.75 6.21 4.30
CA PHE A 224 -4.64 6.41 5.45
C PHE A 224 -3.92 6.54 6.79
N GLU A 225 -2.60 6.55 6.80
CA GLU A 225 -1.74 6.62 7.98
C GLU A 225 -1.20 8.01 8.29
N ASP A 226 -0.99 8.27 9.57
CA ASP A 226 -0.28 9.42 10.11
C ASP A 226 0.38 9.00 11.43
N THR A 227 1.10 9.92 12.05
CA THR A 227 1.82 9.70 13.30
C THR A 227 1.15 10.45 14.44
N CYS A 228 0.68 9.70 15.44
CA CYS A 228 0.13 10.25 16.67
C CYS A 228 1.09 10.00 17.83
N HIS A 229 1.05 10.85 18.86
CA HIS A 229 1.88 10.64 20.04
C HIS A 229 1.34 9.45 20.86
N LYS A 230 2.20 8.49 21.25
CA LYS A 230 1.85 7.29 22.04
C LYS A 230 1.05 7.52 23.34
N ASN A 231 1.04 8.77 23.85
CA ASN A 231 0.35 9.19 25.07
C ASN A 231 -1.10 9.65 24.84
N GLU A 232 -1.48 9.89 23.58
CA GLU A 232 -2.84 10.16 23.16
C GLU A 232 -3.74 8.93 23.36
N LYS A 233 -5.04 9.09 23.16
CA LYS A 233 -6.00 8.00 23.34
C LYS A 233 -6.80 7.81 22.07
N HIS A 234 -6.50 6.73 21.36
CA HIS A 234 -7.25 6.32 20.18
C HIS A 234 -7.95 4.98 20.44
N PRO A 235 -9.15 4.76 19.87
CA PRO A 235 -9.76 3.44 19.79
C PRO A 235 -8.92 2.55 18.86
N PHE A 236 -9.13 1.24 18.91
CA PHE A 236 -8.31 0.30 18.15
C PHE A 236 -9.04 -1.02 17.91
N TRP A 237 -8.62 -1.74 16.89
CA TRP A 237 -8.95 -3.14 16.69
C TRP A 237 -7.78 -4.03 17.06
N CYS A 238 -8.08 -5.29 17.30
CA CYS A 238 -7.06 -6.31 17.43
C CYS A 238 -7.11 -7.26 16.24
N CYS A 239 -5.95 -7.59 15.69
CA CYS A 239 -5.80 -8.47 14.54
C CYS A 239 -4.88 -9.64 14.87
N HIS A 240 -5.06 -10.75 14.16
CA HIS A 240 -4.12 -11.85 14.14
C HIS A 240 -4.25 -12.63 12.84
N ASP A 241 -3.15 -13.20 12.38
CA ASP A 241 -3.17 -14.24 11.36
C ASP A 241 -3.46 -15.61 12.01
N ASP A 242 -3.94 -16.58 11.23
CA ASP A 242 -4.32 -17.92 11.71
C ASP A 242 -3.15 -18.91 11.82
N ASP A 243 -1.91 -18.43 11.78
CA ASP A 243 -0.69 -19.25 11.80
C ASP A 243 -0.47 -20.04 13.11
N ARG A 244 -1.45 -20.10 14.01
CA ARG A 244 -1.40 -20.99 15.19
C ARG A 244 -2.06 -22.35 14.97
N GLY A 245 -2.58 -22.61 13.77
CA GLY A 245 -3.07 -23.93 13.38
C GLY A 245 -1.98 -24.89 12.89
N LYS A 246 -0.79 -24.38 12.54
CA LYS A 246 0.37 -25.24 12.34
C LYS A 246 0.90 -25.61 13.72
N ASN A 247 0.59 -26.82 14.12
CA ASN A 247 1.42 -27.54 15.07
C ASN A 247 2.83 -27.49 14.50
N ASP A 248 3.68 -26.60 15.01
CA ASP A 248 5.13 -26.74 14.93
C ASP A 248 5.56 -27.93 15.83
N GLU A 249 4.93 -29.10 15.62
CA GLU A 249 5.53 -30.41 15.85
C GLU A 249 6.46 -30.71 14.66
N ASP A 250 7.29 -29.75 14.28
CA ASP A 250 8.46 -30.04 13.47
C ASP A 250 9.56 -30.34 14.48
N ASP A 251 9.65 -31.64 14.78
CA ASP A 251 10.80 -32.40 15.22
C ASP A 251 12.13 -31.65 15.02
N TYR A 252 12.58 -30.95 16.06
CA TYR A 252 14.01 -30.80 16.28
C TYR A 252 14.49 -32.03 17.06
N ASP A 253 14.48 -33.19 16.41
CA ASP A 253 15.35 -34.29 16.81
C ASP A 253 16.78 -33.87 16.45
N GLU A 254 17.40 -33.11 17.37
CA GLU A 254 18.85 -32.96 17.43
C GLU A 254 19.45 -34.35 17.72
N GLU A 255 19.70 -35.11 16.65
CA GLU A 255 20.58 -36.28 16.67
C GLU A 255 22.00 -35.77 16.93
N TYR A 256 22.38 -35.74 18.21
CA TYR A 256 23.78 -35.64 18.63
C TYR A 256 24.46 -36.96 18.30
N ASP A 257 25.13 -37.01 17.15
CA ASP A 257 26.13 -38.05 16.88
C ASP A 257 27.42 -37.74 17.67
N ASP A 258 27.81 -38.71 18.50
CA ASP A 258 29.05 -38.80 19.30
C ASP A 258 30.34 -38.92 18.46
#